data_AF-A0A9D8N5I2-F1
#
_entry.id   AF-A0A9D8N5I2-F1
#
_cell.length_a   1.000
_cell.length_b   1.000
_cell.length_c   1.000
_cell.angle_alpha   90.00
_cell.angle_beta   90.00
_cell.angle_gamma   90.00
#
_symmetry.space_group_name_H-M   'P 1'
#
loop_
_entity.id
_entity.type
_entity.pdbx_description
1 polymer ?
#
loop_
_entity_poly.entity_id
_entity_poly.type
_entity_poly.pdbx_seq_one_letter_code
_entity_poly.pdbx_strand_id
1 'polypeptide(L)'
;MEENLGQYIGRLMARDHYKQSALARELGISRQMLSNIMLDQKEVSLPLSLKIESLFSLPEGTILKIQNDCKIRQYKESVREGLCEKLKQAHAFWSYDEVTMGNLPDEMLIEKVFVHLDMDDIAKLFELFPKKFIQKVWRENMAIQGEYLFDLNVMIALYFFHIRKPEAYLHRQESLNLKKQTSYA
;
A
#
# COMPACT_ATOMS: atom_id res chain seq x y z
N MET A 1 4.25 6.04 15.13
CA MET A 1 5.00 4.85 14.66
C MET A 1 4.15 3.64 14.94
N GLU A 2 3.68 2.97 13.89
CA GLU A 2 3.02 1.67 14.04
C GLU A 2 4.09 0.62 14.37
N GLU A 3 3.87 -0.11 15.45
CA GLU A 3 4.82 -1.02 16.07
C GLU A 3 5.03 -2.32 15.27
N ASN A 4 6.27 -2.83 15.20
CA ASN A 4 6.55 -4.15 14.63
C ASN A 4 6.40 -5.29 15.67
N LEU A 5 6.36 -6.54 15.22
CA LEU A 5 6.11 -7.68 16.11
C LEU A 5 7.17 -7.80 17.22
N GLY A 6 8.45 -7.56 16.89
CA GLY A 6 9.53 -7.57 17.86
C GLY A 6 9.39 -6.54 18.98
N GLN A 7 9.05 -5.30 18.63
CA GLN A 7 8.75 -4.24 19.60
C GLN A 7 7.54 -4.60 20.47
N TYR A 8 6.49 -5.17 19.87
CA TYR A 8 5.29 -5.59 20.58
C TYR A 8 5.60 -6.66 21.63
N ILE A 9 6.32 -7.72 21.23
CA ILE A 9 6.77 -8.78 22.15
C ILE A 9 7.69 -8.18 23.23
N GLY A 10 8.59 -7.27 22.88
CA GLY A 10 9.45 -6.56 23.83
C GLY A 10 8.67 -5.79 24.90
N ARG A 11 7.58 -5.10 24.52
CA ARG A 11 6.70 -4.42 25.48
C ARG A 11 5.94 -5.39 26.38
N LEU A 12 5.43 -6.50 25.84
CA LEU A 12 4.77 -7.54 26.65
C LEU A 12 5.72 -8.13 27.67
N MET A 13 6.96 -8.41 27.26
CA MET A 13 8.01 -8.89 28.16
C MET A 13 8.33 -7.88 29.26
N ALA A 14 8.42 -6.59 28.93
CA ALA A 14 8.67 -5.54 29.91
C ALA A 14 7.52 -5.39 30.91
N ARG A 15 6.27 -5.48 30.43
CA ARG A 15 5.04 -5.38 31.25
C ARG A 15 4.96 -6.50 32.28
N ASP A 16 5.26 -7.73 31.87
CA ASP A 16 5.10 -8.92 32.71
C ASP A 16 6.45 -9.40 33.29
N HIS A 17 7.48 -8.55 33.22
CA HIS A 17 8.85 -8.78 33.74
C HIS A 17 9.52 -10.07 33.26
N TYR A 18 9.21 -10.51 32.03
CA TYR A 18 9.84 -11.68 31.41
C TYR A 18 11.24 -11.37 30.88
N LYS A 19 12.22 -12.18 31.30
CA LYS A 19 13.51 -12.27 30.59
C LYS A 19 13.32 -13.09 29.31
N GLN A 20 14.07 -12.76 28.27
CA GLN A 20 14.02 -13.48 26.98
C GLN A 20 14.30 -14.99 27.13
N SER A 21 15.20 -15.35 28.06
CA SER A 21 15.50 -16.74 28.39
C SER A 21 14.33 -17.50 29.02
N ALA A 22 13.58 -16.83 29.89
CA ALA A 22 12.40 -17.40 30.54
C ALA A 22 11.28 -17.56 29.52
N LEU A 23 11.00 -16.52 28.73
CA LEU A 23 9.98 -16.57 27.68
C LEU A 23 10.25 -17.69 26.65
N ALA A 24 11.50 -17.82 26.17
CA ALA A 24 11.85 -18.87 25.22
C ALA A 24 11.56 -20.28 25.79
N ARG A 25 11.83 -20.48 27.08
CA ARG A 25 11.56 -21.74 27.78
C ARG A 25 10.06 -22.03 27.88
N GLU A 26 9.26 -21.04 28.30
CA GLU A 26 7.79 -21.17 28.39
C GLU A 26 7.16 -21.49 27.02
N LEU A 27 7.67 -20.88 25.96
CA LEU A 27 7.20 -21.11 24.60
C LEU A 27 7.69 -22.44 24.00
N GLY A 28 8.67 -23.09 24.64
CA GLY A 28 9.29 -24.33 24.15
C GLY A 28 10.16 -24.13 22.90
N ILE A 29 10.80 -22.97 22.77
CA ILE A 29 11.69 -22.63 21.65
C ILE A 29 13.09 -22.23 22.14
N SER A 30 14.07 -22.21 21.23
CA SER A 30 15.40 -21.73 21.56
C SER A 30 15.41 -20.21 21.74
N ARG A 31 16.32 -19.70 22.58
CA ARG A 31 16.56 -18.25 22.71
C ARG A 31 16.94 -17.62 21.37
N GLN A 32 17.70 -18.32 20.55
CA GLN A 32 18.07 -17.85 19.21
C GLN A 32 16.82 -17.70 18.33
N MET A 33 15.91 -18.67 18.37
CA MET A 33 14.66 -18.59 17.60
C MET A 33 13.81 -17.40 18.05
N LEU A 34 13.67 -17.18 19.36
CA LEU A 34 12.97 -16.01 19.90
C LEU A 34 13.66 -14.70 19.49
N SER A 35 15.00 -14.66 19.52
CA SER A 35 15.76 -13.49 19.06
C SER A 35 15.53 -13.20 17.59
N ASN A 36 15.56 -14.23 16.73
CA ASN A 36 15.31 -14.06 15.30
C ASN A 36 13.89 -13.56 15.02
N ILE A 37 12.90 -14.03 15.80
CA ILE A 37 11.53 -13.52 15.74
C ILE A 37 11.49 -12.04 16.14
N MET A 38 12.13 -11.66 17.24
CA MET A 38 12.15 -10.27 17.70
C MET A 38 12.90 -9.32 16.78
N LEU A 39 13.81 -9.85 15.95
CA LEU A 39 14.55 -9.09 14.94
C LEU A 39 13.86 -9.14 13.55
N ASP A 40 12.62 -9.65 13.47
CA ASP A 40 11.84 -9.84 12.24
C ASP A 40 12.55 -10.72 11.18
N GLN A 41 13.52 -11.55 11.59
CA GLN A 41 14.25 -12.48 10.72
C GLN A 41 13.57 -13.84 10.57
N LYS A 42 12.60 -14.13 11.44
CA LYS A 42 11.85 -15.39 11.41
C LYS A 42 10.40 -15.17 11.78
N GLU A 43 9.52 -15.79 11.02
CA GLU A 43 8.08 -15.73 11.27
C GLU A 43 7.65 -16.59 12.45
N VAL A 44 6.61 -16.11 13.13
CA VAL A 44 5.87 -16.84 14.14
C VAL A 44 4.86 -17.75 13.45
N SER A 45 4.99 -19.05 13.69
CA SER A 45 4.01 -20.05 13.28
C SER A 45 2.73 -19.94 14.11
N LEU A 46 1.57 -20.36 13.57
CA LEU A 46 0.28 -20.37 14.28
C LEU A 46 0.33 -21.04 15.68
N PRO A 47 0.93 -22.24 15.87
CA PRO A 47 0.99 -22.82 17.21
C PRO A 47 1.78 -21.96 18.21
N LEU A 48 2.82 -21.28 17.73
CA LEU A 48 3.63 -20.40 18.57
C LEU A 48 2.90 -19.07 18.86
N SER A 49 2.15 -18.53 17.90
CA SER A 49 1.34 -17.33 18.15
C SER A 49 0.29 -17.57 19.23
N LEU A 50 -0.40 -18.71 19.18
CA LEU A 50 -1.40 -19.09 20.20
C LEU A 50 -0.77 -19.28 21.58
N LYS A 51 0.44 -19.85 21.67
CA LYS A 51 1.18 -19.97 22.93
C LYS A 51 1.53 -18.60 23.51
N ILE A 52 2.01 -17.68 22.68
CA ILE A 52 2.32 -16.29 23.09
C ILE A 52 1.04 -15.61 23.58
N GLU A 53 -0.05 -15.71 22.83
CA GLU A 53 -1.34 -15.10 23.18
C GLU A 53 -1.89 -15.66 24.50
N SER A 54 -1.82 -16.97 24.69
CA SER A 54 -2.20 -17.61 25.95
C SER A 54 -1.34 -17.16 27.13
N LEU A 55 -0.02 -16.99 26.93
CA LEU A 55 0.90 -16.60 28.00
C LEU A 55 0.68 -15.16 28.47
N PHE A 56 0.37 -14.27 27.53
CA PHE A 56 0.19 -12.84 27.79
C PHE A 56 -1.27 -12.39 27.92
N SER A 57 -2.21 -13.35 27.95
CA SER A 57 -3.67 -13.12 28.02
C SER A 57 -4.18 -12.19 26.91
N LEU A 58 -3.74 -12.44 25.68
CA LEU A 58 -4.13 -11.66 24.50
C LEU A 58 -5.33 -12.29 23.78
N PRO A 59 -6.13 -11.49 23.04
CA PRO A 59 -7.11 -12.04 22.11
C PRO A 59 -6.47 -12.92 21.04
N GLU A 60 -7.16 -13.99 20.67
CA GLU A 60 -6.71 -14.92 19.63
C GLU A 60 -6.47 -14.21 18.29
N GLY A 61 -5.34 -14.51 17.65
CA GLY A 61 -4.97 -13.97 16.34
C GLY A 61 -4.28 -12.60 16.37
N THR A 62 -4.11 -11.99 17.53
CA THR A 62 -3.41 -10.70 17.69
C THR A 62 -1.99 -10.73 17.12
N ILE A 63 -1.22 -11.78 17.41
CA ILE A 63 0.19 -11.89 17.00
C ILE A 63 0.32 -12.05 15.49
N LEU A 64 -0.51 -12.91 14.89
CA LEU A 64 -0.51 -13.11 13.44
C LEU A 64 -0.99 -11.86 12.70
N LYS A 65 -1.96 -11.13 13.26
CA LYS A 65 -2.39 -9.85 12.71
C LYS A 65 -1.24 -8.85 12.66
N ILE A 66 -0.56 -8.62 13.79
CA ILE A 66 0.58 -7.68 13.85
C ILE A 66 1.69 -8.09 12.87
N GLN A 67 2.01 -9.39 12.80
CA GLN A 67 2.99 -9.92 11.86
C GLN A 67 2.60 -9.62 10.40
N ASN A 68 1.36 -9.94 10.04
CA ASN A 68 0.88 -9.79 8.67
C ASN A 68 0.76 -8.31 8.29
N ASP A 69 0.29 -7.45 9.19
CA ASP A 69 0.20 -6.01 8.96
C ASP A 69 1.59 -5.41 8.70
N CYS A 70 2.62 -5.84 9.44
CA CYS A 70 4.01 -5.44 9.20
C CYS A 70 4.51 -5.86 7.82
N LYS A 71 4.29 -7.13 7.44
CA LYS A 71 4.67 -7.64 6.12
C LYS A 71 3.95 -6.93 4.98
N ILE A 72 2.64 -6.71 5.13
CA ILE A 72 1.84 -5.98 4.13
C ILE A 72 2.42 -4.59 3.93
N ARG A 73 2.83 -3.91 5.00
CA ARG A 73 3.48 -2.60 4.91
C ARG A 73 4.80 -2.66 4.14
N GLN A 74 5.71 -3.54 4.53
CA GLN A 74 7.01 -3.71 3.87
C GLN A 74 6.85 -4.04 2.39
N TYR A 75 5.90 -4.91 2.06
CA TYR A 75 5.54 -5.23 0.68
C TYR A 75 5.07 -4.00 -0.09
N LYS A 76 4.13 -3.24 0.48
CA LYS A 76 3.61 -2.01 -0.15
C LYS A 76 4.70 -0.96 -0.34
N GLU A 77 5.61 -0.80 0.62
CA GLU A 77 6.77 0.09 0.51
C GLU A 77 7.66 -0.34 -0.66
N SER A 78 8.00 -1.63 -0.75
CA SER A 78 8.81 -2.16 -1.86
C SER A 78 8.15 -2.00 -3.22
N VAL A 79 6.83 -2.25 -3.33
CA VAL A 79 6.08 -2.05 -4.57
C VAL A 79 6.06 -0.56 -4.95
N ARG A 80 5.82 0.34 -3.99
CA ARG A 80 5.84 1.79 -4.21
C ARG A 80 7.21 2.25 -4.72
N GLU A 81 8.29 1.82 -4.06
CA GLU A 81 9.66 2.15 -4.45
C GLU A 81 9.96 1.67 -5.87
N GLY A 82 9.56 0.44 -6.22
CA GLY A 82 9.73 -0.12 -7.56
C GLY A 82 9.00 0.68 -8.64
N LEU A 83 7.75 1.08 -8.38
CA LEU A 83 6.99 1.93 -9.31
C LEU A 83 7.64 3.30 -9.50
N CYS A 84 8.05 3.94 -8.40
CA CYS A 84 8.68 5.24 -8.48
C CYS A 84 10.04 5.18 -9.21
N GLU A 85 10.80 4.09 -9.09
CA GLU A 85 12.08 3.94 -9.78
C GLU A 85 11.88 3.78 -11.29
N LYS A 86 10.87 3.02 -11.71
CA LYS A 86 10.44 2.96 -13.11
C LYS A 86 9.99 4.31 -13.65
N LEU A 87 9.25 5.09 -12.86
CA LEU A 87 8.83 6.44 -13.26
C LEU A 87 10.00 7.40 -13.45
N LYS A 88 11.05 7.29 -12.63
CA LYS A 88 12.29 8.05 -12.84
C LYS A 88 12.97 7.66 -14.15
N GLN A 89 13.06 6.36 -14.45
CA GLN A 89 13.63 5.86 -15.70
C GLN A 89 12.82 6.32 -16.92
N ALA A 90 11.50 6.45 -16.77
CA ALA A 90 10.61 7.00 -17.79
C ALA A 90 10.63 8.55 -17.87
N HIS A 91 11.50 9.23 -17.11
CA HIS A 91 11.57 10.69 -17.00
C HIS A 91 10.23 11.37 -16.66
N ALA A 92 9.34 10.67 -15.95
CA ALA A 92 7.97 11.11 -15.67
C ALA A 92 7.88 12.37 -14.77
N PHE A 93 8.97 12.69 -14.06
CA PHE A 93 9.06 13.80 -13.10
C PHE A 93 9.93 14.98 -13.57
N TRP A 94 10.21 15.10 -14.88
CA TRP A 94 11.12 16.13 -15.44
C TRP A 94 10.81 17.57 -15.01
N SER A 95 9.55 17.88 -14.65
CA SER A 95 9.10 19.21 -14.23
C SER A 95 9.11 19.45 -12.71
N TYR A 96 9.54 18.49 -11.89
CA TYR A 96 9.52 18.62 -10.43
C TYR A 96 10.93 18.64 -9.86
N ASP A 97 11.23 19.66 -9.04
CA ASP A 97 12.46 19.74 -8.27
C ASP A 97 12.56 18.54 -7.32
N GLU A 98 13.60 17.72 -7.49
CA GLU A 98 14.01 16.60 -6.65
C GLU A 98 12.89 15.94 -5.82
N VAL A 99 11.90 15.34 -6.51
CA VAL A 99 10.87 14.54 -5.83
C VAL A 99 11.55 13.40 -5.09
N THR A 100 11.70 13.55 -3.78
CA THR A 100 12.19 12.49 -2.92
C THR A 100 11.09 11.43 -2.82
N MET A 101 11.45 10.17 -3.07
CA MET A 101 10.53 9.02 -3.15
C MET A 101 9.57 8.91 -1.95
N GLY A 102 10.04 9.35 -0.78
CA GLY A 102 9.27 9.34 0.48
C GLY A 102 8.20 10.42 0.61
N ASN A 103 8.16 11.43 -0.26
CA ASN A 103 7.22 12.55 -0.16
C ASN A 103 6.32 12.72 -1.40
N LEU A 104 6.34 11.75 -2.32
CA LEU A 104 5.46 11.76 -3.49
C LEU A 104 3.99 11.58 -3.03
N PRO A 105 3.05 12.49 -3.37
CA PRO A 105 1.63 12.30 -3.07
C PRO A 105 1.06 11.08 -3.79
N ASP A 106 0.12 10.36 -3.16
CA ASP A 106 -0.48 9.14 -3.71
C ASP A 106 -1.23 9.39 -5.01
N GLU A 107 -1.94 10.52 -5.10
CA GLU A 107 -2.64 10.95 -6.31
C GLU A 107 -1.66 11.14 -7.48
N MET A 108 -0.52 11.79 -7.22
CA MET A 108 0.50 12.03 -8.23
C MET A 108 1.17 10.73 -8.68
N LEU A 109 1.41 9.79 -7.75
CA LEU A 109 1.90 8.46 -8.10
C LEU A 109 0.94 7.74 -9.05
N ILE A 110 -0.36 7.70 -8.69
CA ILE A 110 -1.39 7.03 -9.48
C ILE A 110 -1.45 7.61 -10.90
N GLU A 111 -1.51 8.94 -11.04
CA GLU A 111 -1.54 9.60 -12.35
C GLU A 111 -0.31 9.26 -13.19
N LYS A 112 0.88 9.37 -12.61
CA LYS A 112 2.13 9.14 -13.34
C LYS A 112 2.27 7.68 -13.76
N VAL A 113 1.86 6.73 -12.92
CA VAL A 113 1.84 5.31 -13.30
C VAL A 113 0.87 5.07 -14.47
N PHE A 114 -0.34 5.63 -14.44
CA PHE A 114 -1.28 5.47 -15.55
C PHE A 114 -0.76 6.04 -16.88
N VAL A 115 -0.03 7.17 -16.85
CA VAL A 115 0.43 7.86 -18.06
C VAL A 115 1.72 7.25 -18.62
N HIS A 116 2.64 6.81 -17.77
CA HIS A 116 4.02 6.52 -18.18
C HIS A 116 4.42 5.04 -18.08
N LEU A 117 3.68 4.19 -17.37
CA LEU A 117 4.04 2.78 -17.17
C LEU A 117 3.07 1.82 -17.89
N ASP A 118 3.43 0.54 -17.89
CA ASP A 118 2.69 -0.52 -18.55
C ASP A 118 1.52 -1.07 -17.70
N MET A 119 0.76 -1.99 -18.29
CA MET A 119 -0.41 -2.60 -17.65
C MET A 119 -0.08 -3.38 -16.38
N ASP A 120 1.09 -4.03 -16.33
CA ASP A 120 1.52 -4.81 -15.17
C ASP A 120 1.88 -3.89 -13.99
N ASP A 121 2.45 -2.73 -14.27
CA ASP A 121 2.72 -1.70 -13.27
C ASP A 121 1.44 -0.98 -12.81
N ILE A 122 0.50 -0.73 -13.71
CA ILE A 122 -0.82 -0.20 -13.32
C ILE A 122 -1.55 -1.19 -12.41
N ALA A 123 -1.44 -2.50 -12.66
CA ALA A 123 -2.05 -3.52 -11.80
C ALA A 123 -1.54 -3.43 -10.34
N LYS A 124 -0.26 -3.10 -10.14
CA LYS A 124 0.33 -2.91 -8.79
C LYS A 124 -0.29 -1.76 -8.01
N LEU A 125 -0.88 -0.76 -8.68
CA LEU A 125 -1.62 0.29 -7.96
C LEU A 125 -2.76 -0.30 -7.12
N PHE A 126 -3.41 -1.37 -7.59
CA PHE A 126 -4.50 -2.04 -6.89
C PHE A 126 -4.03 -2.88 -5.70
N GLU A 127 -2.73 -3.15 -5.60
CA GLU A 127 -2.11 -3.76 -4.42
C GLU A 127 -1.81 -2.70 -3.35
N LEU A 128 -1.48 -1.48 -3.78
CA LEU A 128 -1.18 -0.36 -2.89
C LEU A 128 -2.45 0.29 -2.32
N PHE A 129 -3.41 0.59 -3.20
CA PHE A 129 -4.55 1.45 -2.90
C PHE A 129 -5.90 0.77 -3.11
N PRO A 130 -6.94 1.17 -2.34
CA PRO A 130 -8.29 0.73 -2.62
C PRO A 130 -8.74 1.13 -4.04
N LYS A 131 -9.39 0.22 -4.77
CA LYS A 131 -9.93 0.48 -6.12
C LYS A 131 -10.73 1.77 -6.23
N LYS A 132 -11.56 2.08 -5.22
CA LYS A 132 -12.37 3.30 -5.19
C LYS A 132 -11.53 4.58 -5.14
N PHE A 133 -10.37 4.54 -4.48
CA PHE A 133 -9.45 5.67 -4.41
C PHE A 133 -8.77 5.88 -5.76
N ILE A 134 -8.22 4.82 -6.36
CA ILE A 134 -7.62 4.88 -7.71
C ILE A 134 -8.62 5.44 -8.73
N GLN A 135 -9.87 4.94 -8.69
CA GLN A 135 -10.94 5.42 -9.57
C GLN A 135 -11.30 6.89 -9.32
N LYS A 136 -11.23 7.35 -8.07
CA LYS A 136 -11.45 8.76 -7.72
C LYS A 136 -10.38 9.64 -8.37
N VAL A 137 -9.10 9.32 -8.16
CA VAL A 137 -7.96 10.05 -8.74
C VAL A 137 -8.04 10.10 -10.26
N TRP A 138 -8.26 8.94 -10.89
CA TRP A 138 -8.43 8.88 -12.34
C TRP A 138 -9.57 9.77 -12.84
N ARG A 139 -10.74 9.71 -12.20
CA ARG A 139 -11.91 10.51 -12.61
C ARG A 139 -11.66 12.02 -12.44
N GLU A 140 -11.01 12.41 -11.36
CA GLU A 140 -10.83 13.82 -11.00
C GLU A 140 -9.68 14.47 -11.76
N ASN A 141 -8.61 13.73 -12.08
CA ASN A 141 -7.38 14.31 -12.60
C ASN A 141 -7.10 13.91 -14.06
N MET A 142 -7.59 12.76 -14.53
CA MET A 142 -7.29 12.24 -15.88
C MET A 142 -8.50 12.22 -16.82
N ALA A 143 -9.64 11.72 -16.36
CA ALA A 143 -10.85 11.54 -17.19
C ALA A 143 -11.48 12.86 -17.69
N ILE A 144 -10.99 13.99 -17.20
CA ILE A 144 -11.44 15.35 -17.55
C ILE A 144 -10.52 16.05 -18.56
N GLN A 145 -9.42 15.42 -19.00
CA GLN A 145 -8.38 16.06 -19.81
C GLN A 145 -8.69 16.13 -21.32
N GLY A 146 -9.89 15.79 -21.78
CA GLY A 146 -10.26 15.94 -23.18
C GLY A 146 -9.55 14.94 -24.09
N GLU A 147 -9.28 15.39 -25.32
CA GLU A 147 -8.65 14.58 -26.38
C GLU A 147 -7.23 14.10 -26.03
N TYR A 148 -6.49 14.83 -25.17
CA TYR A 148 -5.08 14.57 -24.90
C TYR A 148 -4.79 13.16 -24.35
N LEU A 149 -5.66 12.64 -23.48
CA LEU A 149 -5.54 11.30 -22.89
C LEU A 149 -6.73 10.39 -23.26
N PHE A 150 -7.47 10.69 -24.33
CA PHE A 150 -8.76 10.05 -24.58
C PHE A 150 -8.65 8.53 -24.74
N ASP A 151 -7.77 8.04 -25.62
CA ASP A 151 -7.60 6.60 -25.86
C ASP A 151 -7.11 5.86 -24.61
N LEU A 152 -6.18 6.47 -23.88
CA LEU A 152 -5.68 5.95 -22.61
C LEU A 152 -6.82 5.84 -21.58
N ASN A 153 -7.64 6.90 -21.46
CA ASN A 153 -8.77 6.93 -20.54
C ASN A 153 -9.85 5.92 -20.94
N VAL A 154 -10.07 5.69 -22.24
CA VAL A 154 -10.96 4.64 -22.75
C VAL A 154 -10.46 3.27 -22.33
N MET A 155 -9.16 3.00 -22.52
CA MET A 155 -8.53 1.75 -22.08
C MET A 155 -8.68 1.57 -20.56
N ILE A 156 -8.34 2.57 -19.76
CA ILE A 156 -8.43 2.49 -18.28
C ILE A 156 -9.87 2.23 -17.85
N ALA A 157 -10.84 2.95 -18.42
CA ALA A 157 -12.26 2.80 -18.12
C ALA A 157 -12.77 1.38 -18.42
N LEU A 158 -12.34 0.78 -19.54
CA LEU A 158 -12.72 -0.58 -19.92
C LEU A 158 -12.05 -1.65 -19.04
N TYR A 159 -10.72 -1.64 -19.00
CA TYR A 159 -9.94 -2.73 -18.41
C TYR A 159 -9.98 -2.73 -16.89
N PHE A 160 -9.84 -1.57 -16.24
CA PHE A 160 -9.71 -1.51 -14.78
C PHE A 160 -11.02 -1.17 -14.06
N PHE A 161 -11.87 -0.35 -14.68
CA PHE A 161 -13.13 0.10 -14.06
C PHE A 161 -14.39 -0.54 -14.62
N HIS A 162 -14.28 -1.34 -15.68
CA HIS A 162 -15.39 -2.06 -16.32
C HIS A 162 -16.57 -1.15 -16.67
N ILE A 163 -16.29 0.08 -17.08
CA ILE A 163 -17.30 1.06 -17.47
C ILE A 163 -17.83 0.69 -18.86
N ARG A 164 -19.15 0.44 -18.94
CA ARG A 164 -19.83 0.21 -20.22
C ARG A 164 -19.91 1.52 -21.00
N LYS A 165 -19.55 1.49 -22.29
CA LYS A 165 -19.50 2.66 -23.19
C LYS A 165 -18.57 3.77 -22.63
N PRO A 166 -17.25 3.51 -22.58
CA PRO A 166 -16.26 4.41 -21.96
C PRO A 166 -16.24 5.80 -22.60
N GLU A 167 -16.30 5.90 -23.92
CA GLU A 167 -16.31 7.16 -24.68
C GLU A 167 -17.45 8.09 -24.21
N ALA A 168 -18.67 7.55 -24.16
CA ALA A 168 -19.84 8.31 -23.71
C ALA A 168 -19.74 8.74 -22.25
N TYR A 169 -19.10 7.93 -21.40
CA TYR A 169 -18.82 8.29 -20.02
C TYR A 169 -17.83 9.46 -19.92
N LEU A 170 -16.74 9.42 -20.69
CA LEU A 170 -15.68 10.43 -20.68
C LEU A 170 -16.19 11.79 -21.18
N HIS A 171 -16.88 11.82 -22.33
CA HIS A 171 -17.50 13.06 -22.83
C HIS A 171 -18.47 13.69 -21.83
N ARG A 172 -19.19 12.87 -21.07
CA ARG A 172 -20.07 13.36 -20.01
C ARG A 172 -19.26 13.96 -18.85
N GLN A 173 -18.15 13.35 -18.43
CA GLN A 173 -17.31 13.90 -17.37
C GLN A 173 -16.70 15.24 -17.78
N GLU A 174 -16.18 15.35 -19.01
CA GLU A 174 -15.66 16.59 -19.58
C GLU A 174 -16.72 17.69 -19.60
N SER A 175 -17.90 17.39 -20.13
CA SER A 175 -19.03 18.33 -20.17
C SER A 175 -19.44 18.82 -18.78
N LEU A 176 -19.42 17.93 -17.78
CA LEU A 176 -19.73 18.30 -16.39
C LEU A 176 -18.64 19.17 -15.78
N ASN A 177 -17.37 18.92 -16.10
CA ASN A 177 -16.26 19.74 -15.61
C ASN A 177 -16.29 21.15 -16.21
N LEU A 178 -16.50 21.26 -17.53
CA LEU A 178 -16.64 22.55 -18.21
C LEU A 178 -17.75 23.41 -17.58
N LYS A 179 -18.92 22.80 -17.32
CA LYS A 179 -20.04 23.49 -16.64
C LYS A 179 -19.69 23.98 -15.24
N LYS A 180 -18.93 23.20 -14.46
CA LYS A 180 -18.46 23.63 -13.15
C LYS A 180 -17.52 24.83 -13.27
N GLN A 181 -16.53 24.76 -14.15
CA GLN A 181 -15.57 25.86 -14.35
C GLN A 181 -16.26 27.16 -14.77
N THR A 182 -17.26 27.10 -15.65
CA THR A 182 -18.04 28.28 -16.06
C THR A 182 -19.04 28.79 -15.01
N SER A 183 -19.37 27.97 -14.00
CA SER A 183 -20.30 28.35 -12.91
C SER A 183 -19.60 29.07 -11.76
N TYR A 184 -18.26 28.97 -11.66
CA TYR A 184 -17.45 29.64 -10.65
C TYR A 184 -16.68 30.85 -11.20
N ALA A 185 -16.86 31.18 -12.48
CA ALA A 185 -16.36 32.37 -13.16
C ALA A 185 -17.45 33.45 -13.23
#